data_AF-A0A3M1CG44-F1
#
_entry.id   AF-A0A3M1CG44-F1
#
_cell.length_a   1.000
_cell.length_b   1.000
_cell.length_c   1.000
_cell.angle_alpha   90.00
_cell.angle_beta   90.00
_cell.angle_gamma   90.00
#
_symmetry.space_group_name_H-M   'P 1'
#
loop_
_entity.id
_entity.type
_entity.pdbx_description
1 polymer ?
#
loop_
_entity_poly.entity_id
_entity_poly.type
_entity_poly.pdbx_seq_one_letter_code
_entity_poly.pdbx_strand_id
1 'polypeptide(L)'
;MRKRLAWGLGVLAFVYLALAVMVTARHAVWCDPAQAADRYLEALRKKDAAGIYLFSHMLGPHLSGMMEKSNLGAEEKKLLWAKDFNRWREEFSKAGGRGHSLDPMRREAALVASASAIEQVSPGDWRSVEYDQDGEYLASFRDVCGSVHHLYYRLAYRDARSAPPVSILENVRTARSRRIKSVVVRLEVTRRPEVGGLRALLIGWCWLDRLRAIVPAGLFARSAEPHEVWAVKLSLAVDKLKLETF
;
A
#
# COMPACT_ATOMS: atom_id res chain seq x y z
N MET A 1 7.70 -24.16 50.53
CA MET A 1 7.28 -24.58 49.18
C MET A 1 6.06 -23.82 48.64
N ARG A 2 4.90 -23.82 49.31
CA ARG A 2 3.64 -23.21 48.80
C ARG A 2 3.73 -21.73 48.38
N LYS A 3 4.41 -20.86 49.16
CA LYS A 3 4.55 -19.42 48.83
C LYS A 3 5.35 -19.16 47.55
N ARG A 4 6.40 -19.95 47.28
CA ARG A 4 7.22 -19.82 46.06
C ARG A 4 6.45 -20.26 44.81
N LEU A 5 5.61 -21.28 44.95
CA LEU A 5 4.78 -21.82 43.87
C LEU A 5 3.64 -20.86 43.51
N ALA A 6 3.00 -20.23 44.50
CA ALA A 6 2.01 -19.19 44.29
C ALA A 6 2.59 -17.93 43.61
N TRP A 7 3.81 -17.53 44.00
CA TRP A 7 4.50 -16.40 43.38
C TRP A 7 4.87 -16.69 41.91
N GLY A 8 5.37 -17.90 41.64
CA GLY A 8 5.66 -18.36 40.27
C GLY A 8 4.41 -18.39 39.37
N LEU A 9 3.27 -18.87 39.89
CA LEU A 9 1.99 -18.82 39.17
C LEU A 9 1.51 -17.39 38.93
N GLY A 10 1.67 -16.50 39.91
CA GLY A 10 1.31 -15.08 39.76
C GLY A 10 2.11 -14.37 38.68
N VAL A 11 3.43 -14.59 38.64
CA VAL A 11 4.30 -14.05 37.58
C VAL A 11 3.89 -14.58 36.20
N LEU A 12 3.63 -15.89 36.09
CA LEU A 12 3.24 -16.50 34.82
C LEU A 12 1.90 -15.99 34.30
N ALA A 13 0.92 -15.82 35.20
CA ALA A 13 -0.37 -15.22 34.86
C ALA A 13 -0.23 -13.77 34.40
N PHE A 14 0.62 -12.98 35.07
CA PHE A 14 0.89 -11.60 34.67
C PHE A 14 1.56 -11.50 33.28
N VAL A 15 2.57 -12.34 33.02
CA VAL A 15 3.25 -12.39 31.71
C VAL A 15 2.27 -12.78 30.61
N TYR A 16 1.43 -13.80 30.86
CA TYR A 16 0.40 -14.21 29.90
C TYR A 16 -0.59 -13.07 29.63
N LEU A 17 -1.08 -12.39 30.68
CA LEU A 17 -2.02 -11.28 30.52
C LEU A 17 -1.40 -10.13 29.73
N ALA A 18 -0.15 -9.76 30.02
CA ALA A 18 0.56 -8.72 29.29
C ALA A 18 0.74 -9.08 27.80
N LEU A 19 1.12 -10.33 27.50
CA LEU A 19 1.22 -10.82 26.12
C LEU A 19 -0.16 -10.83 25.43
N ALA A 20 -1.21 -11.27 26.11
CA ALA A 20 -2.56 -11.30 25.56
C ALA A 20 -3.06 -9.88 25.22
N VAL A 21 -2.79 -8.90 26.09
CA VAL A 21 -3.10 -7.48 25.84
C VAL A 21 -2.34 -6.97 24.62
N MET A 22 -1.03 -7.27 24.50
CA MET A 22 -0.24 -6.82 23.34
C MET A 22 -0.69 -7.46 22.03
N VAL A 23 -1.03 -8.75 22.01
CA VAL A 23 -1.54 -9.44 20.81
C VAL A 23 -2.89 -8.85 20.40
N THR A 24 -3.79 -8.60 21.36
CA THR A 24 -5.11 -8.02 21.10
C THR A 24 -4.99 -6.57 20.62
N ALA A 25 -4.15 -5.76 21.27
CA ALA A 25 -3.87 -4.38 20.86
C ALA A 25 -3.25 -4.32 19.46
N ARG A 26 -2.31 -5.21 19.17
CA ARG A 26 -1.74 -5.33 17.82
C ARG A 26 -2.80 -5.76 16.80
N HIS A 27 -3.67 -6.70 17.12
CA HIS A 27 -4.76 -7.10 16.23
C HIS A 27 -5.69 -5.94 15.88
N ALA A 28 -5.97 -5.05 16.84
CA ALA A 28 -6.79 -3.85 16.60
C ALA A 28 -6.15 -2.86 15.62
N VAL A 29 -4.81 -2.77 15.57
CA VAL A 29 -4.10 -1.75 14.77
C VAL A 29 -3.42 -2.31 13.53
N TRP A 30 -3.25 -3.63 13.43
CA TRP A 30 -2.62 -4.27 12.29
C TRP A 30 -3.65 -4.55 11.20
N CYS A 31 -3.29 -4.21 9.96
CA CYS A 31 -3.99 -4.66 8.78
C CYS A 31 -2.99 -5.34 7.84
N ASP A 32 -3.44 -6.32 7.05
CA ASP A 32 -2.60 -6.97 6.05
C ASP A 32 -2.26 -5.98 4.91
N PRO A 33 -0.97 -5.73 4.61
CA PRO A 33 -0.58 -4.84 3.51
C PRO A 33 -1.10 -5.31 2.15
N ALA A 34 -1.32 -6.63 1.95
CA ALA A 34 -1.90 -7.15 0.71
C ALA A 34 -3.33 -6.64 0.49
N GLN A 35 -4.13 -6.52 1.56
CA GLN A 35 -5.47 -5.96 1.46
C GLN A 35 -5.45 -4.50 1.01
N ALA A 36 -4.47 -3.70 1.44
CA ALA A 36 -4.34 -2.31 0.99
C ALA A 36 -4.00 -2.24 -0.51
N ALA A 37 -3.08 -3.08 -0.98
CA ALA A 37 -2.73 -3.18 -2.40
C ALA A 37 -3.93 -3.62 -3.26
N ASP A 38 -4.65 -4.66 -2.85
CA ASP A 38 -5.81 -5.18 -3.57
C ASP A 38 -6.92 -4.13 -3.68
N ARG A 39 -7.22 -3.43 -2.58
CA ARG A 39 -8.22 -2.34 -2.56
C ARG A 39 -7.80 -1.17 -3.45
N TYR A 40 -6.51 -0.86 -3.50
CA TYR A 40 -6.00 0.18 -4.38
C TYR A 40 -6.15 -0.20 -5.87
N LEU A 41 -5.77 -1.43 -6.24
CA LEU A 41 -5.93 -1.94 -7.60
C LEU A 41 -7.40 -2.02 -8.01
N GLU A 42 -8.28 -2.43 -7.09
CA GLU A 42 -9.72 -2.43 -7.31
C GLU A 42 -10.27 -1.02 -7.54
N ALA A 43 -9.81 -0.04 -6.75
CA ALA A 43 -10.21 1.36 -6.92
C ALA A 43 -9.74 1.93 -8.26
N LEU A 44 -8.50 1.65 -8.66
CA LEU A 44 -7.98 2.03 -9.99
C LEU A 44 -8.80 1.40 -11.12
N ARG A 45 -9.14 0.11 -11.01
CA ARG A 45 -9.94 -0.62 -11.99
C ARG A 45 -11.37 -0.07 -12.11
N LYS A 46 -12.01 0.25 -10.97
CA LYS A 46 -13.36 0.82 -10.92
C LYS A 46 -13.39 2.33 -11.20
N LYS A 47 -12.22 2.97 -11.33
CA LYS A 47 -12.08 4.43 -11.37
C LYS A 47 -12.74 5.10 -10.15
N ASP A 48 -12.69 4.42 -9.01
CA ASP A 48 -13.21 4.94 -7.75
C ASP A 48 -12.26 5.99 -7.19
N ALA A 49 -12.65 7.25 -7.37
CA ALA A 49 -11.87 8.40 -6.93
C ALA A 49 -11.60 8.35 -5.41
N ALA A 50 -12.58 7.95 -4.59
CA ALA A 50 -12.41 7.91 -3.15
C ALA A 50 -11.38 6.85 -2.74
N GLY A 51 -11.50 5.63 -3.26
CA GLY A 51 -10.52 4.57 -3.04
C GLY A 51 -9.11 4.95 -3.50
N ILE A 52 -8.97 5.56 -4.68
CA ILE A 52 -7.65 6.00 -5.19
C ILE A 52 -7.04 7.05 -4.25
N TYR A 53 -7.82 8.04 -3.80
CA TYR A 53 -7.34 9.09 -2.90
C TYR A 53 -6.92 8.54 -1.54
N LEU A 54 -7.72 7.62 -0.97
CA LEU A 54 -7.46 7.03 0.35
C LEU A 54 -6.24 6.12 0.36
N PHE A 55 -5.98 5.39 -0.72
CA PHE A 55 -4.86 4.45 -0.75
C PHE A 55 -3.59 5.00 -1.38
N SER A 56 -3.66 5.99 -2.27
CA SER A 56 -2.49 6.54 -2.95
C SER A 56 -1.54 7.25 -1.99
N HIS A 57 -0.25 6.91 -2.05
CA HIS A 57 0.80 7.59 -1.28
C HIS A 57 0.98 9.09 -1.60
N MET A 58 0.51 9.55 -2.77
CA MET A 58 0.73 10.94 -3.21
C MET A 58 -0.35 11.92 -2.74
N LEU A 59 -1.50 11.41 -2.29
CA LEU A 59 -2.70 12.23 -2.09
C LEU A 59 -3.06 12.30 -0.60
N GLY A 60 -3.72 11.24 -0.09
CA GLY A 60 -4.16 11.19 1.30
C GLY A 60 -3.01 11.32 2.32
N PRO A 61 -1.94 10.51 2.23
CA PRO A 61 -0.87 10.48 3.23
C PRO A 61 0.00 11.75 3.27
N HIS A 62 0.17 12.46 2.14
CA HIS A 62 0.98 13.68 2.12
C HIS A 62 0.28 14.82 2.84
N LEU A 63 -0.99 15.07 2.50
CA LEU A 63 -1.82 16.08 3.16
C LEU A 63 -2.02 15.71 4.64
N SER A 64 -2.24 14.43 4.91
CA SER A 64 -2.38 13.91 6.26
C SER A 64 -1.14 14.13 7.14
N GLY A 65 0.06 13.83 6.64
CA GLY A 65 1.31 14.11 7.34
C GLY A 65 1.57 15.62 7.54
N MET A 66 1.12 16.47 6.61
CA MET A 66 1.13 17.93 6.80
C MET A 66 0.18 18.36 7.92
N MET A 67 -1.01 17.77 8.00
CA MET A 67 -1.98 18.07 9.05
C MET A 67 -1.58 17.51 10.42
N GLU A 68 -0.87 16.39 10.49
CA GLU A 68 -0.38 15.85 11.77
C GLU A 68 0.51 16.87 12.48
N LYS A 69 1.36 17.57 11.72
CA LYS A 69 2.26 18.61 12.20
C LYS A 69 1.60 19.98 12.39
N SER A 70 0.32 20.13 12.07
CA SER A 70 -0.39 21.41 12.17
C SER A 70 -1.08 21.59 13.52
N ASN A 71 -1.09 22.83 14.02
CA ASN A 71 -1.77 23.23 15.26
C ASN A 71 -3.30 23.38 15.11
N LEU A 72 -3.86 22.87 14.01
CA LEU A 72 -5.30 22.99 13.72
C LEU A 72 -6.13 22.06 14.61
N GLY A 73 -7.37 22.48 14.89
CA GLY A 73 -8.36 21.64 15.56
C GLY A 73 -8.78 20.45 14.70
N ALA A 74 -9.39 19.43 15.33
CA ALA A 74 -9.84 18.22 14.63
C ALA A 74 -10.89 18.51 13.54
N GLU A 75 -11.83 19.41 13.79
CA GLU A 75 -12.85 19.82 12.81
C GLU A 75 -12.26 20.60 11.63
N GLU A 76 -11.29 21.48 11.89
CA GLU A 76 -10.59 22.24 10.84
C GLU A 76 -9.80 21.32 9.92
N LYS A 77 -9.10 20.34 10.49
CA LYS A 77 -8.41 19.27 9.75
C LYS A 77 -9.35 18.50 8.85
N LYS A 78 -10.51 18.10 9.38
CA LYS A 78 -11.55 17.37 8.62
C LYS A 78 -12.10 18.20 7.46
N LEU A 79 -12.38 19.49 7.68
CA LEU A 79 -12.85 20.39 6.64
C LEU A 79 -11.81 20.61 5.54
N LEU A 80 -10.53 20.77 5.90
CA LEU A 80 -9.45 20.89 4.93
C LEU A 80 -9.29 19.63 4.09
N TRP A 81 -9.37 18.45 4.69
CA TRP A 81 -9.40 17.19 3.96
C TRP A 81 -10.56 17.06 2.99
N ALA A 82 -11.77 17.39 3.43
CA ALA A 82 -12.94 17.36 2.57
C ALA A 82 -12.79 18.33 1.38
N LYS A 83 -12.24 19.52 1.62
CA LYS A 83 -11.96 20.51 0.58
C LYS A 83 -10.91 20.03 -0.41
N ASP A 84 -9.80 19.47 0.08
CA ASP A 84 -8.74 18.94 -0.77
C ASP A 84 -9.22 17.76 -1.62
N PHE A 85 -9.94 16.81 -1.01
CA PHE A 85 -10.55 15.71 -1.73
C PHE A 85 -11.51 16.18 -2.82
N ASN A 86 -12.39 17.15 -2.52
CA ASN A 86 -13.32 17.68 -3.52
C ASN A 86 -12.59 18.35 -4.68
N ARG A 87 -11.56 19.16 -4.39
CA ARG A 87 -10.71 19.78 -5.41
C ARG A 87 -10.05 18.71 -6.28
N TRP A 88 -9.39 17.74 -5.66
CA TRP A 88 -8.73 16.66 -6.37
C TRP A 88 -9.71 15.85 -7.24
N ARG A 89 -10.88 15.51 -6.70
CA ARG A 89 -11.93 14.76 -7.42
C ARG A 89 -12.45 15.55 -8.64
N GLU A 90 -12.59 16.86 -8.51
CA GLU A 90 -12.93 17.73 -9.64
C GLU A 90 -11.81 17.76 -10.69
N GLU A 91 -10.54 17.86 -10.29
CA GLU A 91 -9.42 17.80 -11.23
C GLU A 91 -9.34 16.43 -11.93
N PHE A 92 -9.59 15.34 -11.19
CA PHE A 92 -9.61 13.97 -11.70
C PHE A 92 -10.70 13.77 -12.76
N SER A 93 -11.89 14.34 -12.54
CA SER A 93 -13.03 14.25 -13.45
C SER A 93 -12.99 15.23 -14.64
N LYS A 94 -12.54 16.48 -14.45
CA LYS A 94 -12.53 17.53 -15.49
C LYS A 94 -11.54 17.29 -16.63
N ALA A 95 -10.42 16.62 -16.38
CA ALA A 95 -9.35 16.52 -17.37
C ALA A 95 -9.61 15.47 -18.49
N GLY A 96 -10.84 15.39 -19.01
CA GLY A 96 -11.13 14.83 -20.34
C GLY A 96 -10.59 15.71 -21.49
N GLY A 97 -10.14 16.94 -21.18
CA GLY A 97 -9.40 17.81 -22.09
C GLY A 97 -8.25 18.53 -21.36
N ARG A 98 -7.02 18.27 -21.81
CA ARG A 98 -5.78 19.08 -21.60
C ARG A 98 -5.64 19.79 -20.24
N GLY A 99 -4.99 19.15 -19.27
CA GLY A 99 -4.56 19.80 -18.02
C GLY A 99 -3.54 18.96 -17.23
N HIS A 100 -2.40 19.55 -16.90
CA HIS A 100 -1.12 18.88 -16.56
C HIS A 100 -0.87 18.52 -15.08
N SER A 101 -1.87 18.52 -14.18
CA SER A 101 -1.62 18.26 -12.73
C SER A 101 -1.85 16.80 -12.24
N LEU A 102 -2.16 15.82 -13.10
CA LEU A 102 -2.60 14.46 -12.70
C LEU A 102 -2.02 13.29 -13.52
N ASP A 103 -0.88 13.47 -14.19
CA ASP A 103 -0.34 12.49 -15.14
C ASP A 103 0.02 11.10 -14.52
N PRO A 104 0.60 10.98 -13.31
CA PRO A 104 0.98 9.68 -12.77
C PRO A 104 -0.22 8.78 -12.40
N MET A 105 -1.17 9.27 -11.60
CA MET A 105 -2.35 8.47 -11.19
C MET A 105 -3.21 8.03 -12.36
N ARG A 106 -3.23 8.82 -13.45
CA ARG A 106 -3.94 8.45 -14.67
C ARG A 106 -3.24 7.38 -15.45
N ARG A 107 -1.90 7.38 -15.50
CA ARG A 107 -1.12 6.28 -16.07
C ARG A 107 -1.37 5.00 -15.29
N GLU A 108 -1.38 5.07 -13.96
CA GLU A 108 -1.69 3.92 -13.11
C GLU A 108 -3.11 3.39 -13.36
N ALA A 109 -4.12 4.28 -13.36
CA ALA A 109 -5.49 3.92 -13.63
C ALA A 109 -5.67 3.36 -15.05
N ALA A 110 -5.03 3.94 -16.06
CA ALA A 110 -5.09 3.46 -17.44
C ALA A 110 -4.40 2.09 -17.59
N LEU A 111 -3.28 1.85 -16.91
CA LEU A 111 -2.58 0.57 -16.89
C LEU A 111 -3.44 -0.52 -16.23
N VAL A 112 -4.05 -0.23 -15.09
CA VAL A 112 -4.80 -1.21 -14.28
C VAL A 112 -6.22 -1.43 -14.80
N ALA A 113 -6.95 -0.37 -15.19
CA ALA A 113 -8.34 -0.50 -15.62
C ALA A 113 -8.51 -1.23 -16.96
N SER A 114 -7.46 -1.24 -17.79
CA SER A 114 -7.44 -2.00 -19.05
C SER A 114 -7.04 -3.47 -18.87
N ALA A 115 -6.54 -3.86 -17.69
CA ALA A 115 -6.11 -5.22 -17.44
C ALA A 115 -7.30 -6.18 -17.38
N SER A 116 -7.20 -7.27 -18.13
CA SER A 116 -8.19 -8.36 -18.13
C SER A 116 -8.01 -9.32 -16.95
N ALA A 117 -6.78 -9.44 -16.45
CA ALA A 117 -6.44 -10.20 -15.25
C ALA A 117 -5.40 -9.45 -14.43
N ILE A 118 -5.52 -9.57 -13.11
CA ILE A 118 -4.62 -8.99 -12.11
C ILE A 118 -4.33 -10.11 -11.12
N GLU A 119 -3.08 -10.57 -11.07
CA GLU A 119 -2.67 -11.72 -10.25
C GLU A 119 -1.46 -11.36 -9.40
N GLN A 120 -1.50 -11.69 -8.11
CA GLN A 120 -0.33 -11.54 -7.25
C GLN A 120 0.72 -12.58 -7.65
N VAL A 121 1.97 -12.16 -7.82
CA VAL A 121 3.09 -13.03 -8.22
C VAL A 121 4.23 -12.97 -7.21
N SER A 122 5.13 -13.94 -7.31
CA SER A 122 6.28 -14.02 -6.42
C SER A 122 7.33 -12.95 -6.81
N PRO A 123 8.16 -12.48 -5.86
CA PRO A 123 9.23 -11.53 -6.17
C PRO A 123 10.23 -12.06 -7.23
N GLY A 124 10.41 -13.38 -7.35
CA GLY A 124 11.29 -14.00 -8.35
C GLY A 124 10.87 -13.73 -9.79
N ASP A 125 9.60 -13.40 -10.00
CA ASP A 125 9.05 -13.06 -11.31
C ASP A 125 9.38 -11.62 -11.73
N TRP A 126 9.78 -10.76 -10.79
CA TRP A 126 10.07 -9.33 -11.03
C TRP A 126 11.58 -9.04 -10.96
N ARG A 127 12.13 -8.35 -11.97
CA ARG A 127 13.49 -7.80 -11.94
C ARG A 127 13.49 -6.40 -12.57
N SER A 128 13.31 -5.33 -11.81
CA SER A 128 13.60 -4.01 -12.37
C SER A 128 15.07 -3.65 -12.16
N VAL A 129 15.62 -2.99 -13.17
CA VAL A 129 16.82 -2.18 -13.04
C VAL A 129 16.36 -0.80 -12.59
N GLU A 130 16.83 -0.35 -11.42
CA GLU A 130 16.64 1.04 -10.97
C GLU A 130 17.93 1.83 -11.22
N TYR A 131 17.74 3.12 -11.49
CA TYR A 131 18.83 4.07 -11.66
C TYR A 131 18.86 4.99 -10.44
N ASP A 132 19.93 4.93 -9.65
CA ASP A 132 20.24 5.96 -8.64
C ASP A 132 21.28 6.94 -9.20
N GLN A 133 21.61 7.99 -8.45
CA GLN A 133 22.63 8.98 -8.76
C GLN A 133 24.02 8.35 -9.02
N ASP A 134 24.26 7.14 -8.52
CA ASP A 134 25.53 6.41 -8.63
C ASP A 134 25.57 5.34 -9.74
N GLY A 135 24.49 5.18 -10.52
CA GLY A 135 24.44 4.28 -11.68
C GLY A 135 23.34 3.21 -11.64
N GLU A 136 23.53 2.18 -12.46
CA GLU A 136 22.60 1.05 -12.62
C GLU A 136 22.78 0.05 -11.48
N TYR A 137 21.72 -0.27 -10.73
CA TYR A 137 21.79 -1.33 -9.73
C TYR A 137 20.55 -2.23 -9.72
N LEU A 138 20.78 -3.51 -9.40
CA LEU A 138 19.72 -4.46 -9.11
C LEU A 138 19.16 -4.12 -7.74
N ALA A 139 17.97 -3.51 -7.69
CA ALA A 139 17.28 -3.24 -6.45
C ALA A 139 16.96 -4.57 -5.74
N SER A 140 17.76 -4.94 -4.74
CA SER A 140 17.43 -6.04 -3.84
C SER A 140 16.30 -5.55 -2.92
N PHE A 141 15.09 -6.04 -3.13
CA PHE A 141 13.95 -5.72 -2.27
C PHE A 141 14.19 -6.27 -0.87
N ARG A 142 13.97 -5.44 0.16
CA ARG A 142 13.93 -5.90 1.55
C ARG A 142 12.71 -5.30 2.21
N ASP A 143 11.75 -6.16 2.53
CA ASP A 143 10.62 -5.76 3.34
C ASP A 143 11.11 -5.40 4.75
N VAL A 144 10.61 -4.28 5.25
CA VAL A 144 10.87 -3.82 6.62
C VAL A 144 9.56 -3.92 7.35
N CYS A 145 9.48 -4.89 8.27
CA CYS A 145 8.28 -5.17 9.03
C CYS A 145 7.69 -3.90 9.65
N GLY A 146 6.43 -3.61 9.33
CA GLY A 146 5.72 -2.46 9.87
C GLY A 146 6.16 -1.13 9.29
N SER A 147 6.92 -1.13 8.20
CA SER A 147 7.34 0.09 7.51
C SER A 147 7.09 0.04 6.01
N VAL A 148 7.67 -0.92 5.29
CA VAL A 148 7.57 -1.01 3.82
C VAL A 148 7.46 -2.47 3.41
N HIS A 149 6.48 -2.74 2.54
CA HIS A 149 6.24 -4.04 1.93
C HIS A 149 6.23 -3.90 0.40
N HIS A 150 6.92 -4.79 -0.29
CA HIS A 150 6.95 -4.84 -1.75
C HIS A 150 6.09 -5.99 -2.23
N LEU A 151 4.99 -5.67 -2.90
CA LEU A 151 4.06 -6.64 -3.46
C LEU A 151 4.11 -6.59 -4.99
N TYR A 152 4.01 -7.75 -5.63
CA TYR A 152 4.18 -7.86 -7.08
C TYR A 152 2.92 -8.40 -7.71
N TYR A 153 2.47 -7.75 -8.79
CA TYR A 153 1.25 -8.12 -9.49
C TYR A 153 1.51 -8.19 -10.99
N ARG A 154 1.02 -9.26 -11.62
CA ARG A 154 0.97 -9.39 -13.07
C ARG A 154 -0.33 -8.83 -13.60
N LEU A 155 -0.22 -7.91 -14.54
CA LEU A 155 -1.32 -7.37 -15.33
C LEU A 155 -1.27 -8.01 -16.71
N ALA A 156 -2.35 -8.67 -17.13
CA ALA A 156 -2.46 -9.28 -18.45
C ALA A 156 -3.60 -8.66 -19.27
N TYR A 157 -3.36 -8.49 -20.56
CA TYR A 157 -4.28 -7.86 -21.50
C TYR A 157 -4.72 -8.85 -22.56
N ARG A 158 -6.02 -8.84 -22.88
CA ARG A 158 -6.61 -9.83 -23.81
C ARG A 158 -6.18 -9.61 -25.25
N ASP A 159 -6.11 -8.36 -25.69
CA ASP A 159 -5.79 -7.99 -27.07
C ASP A 159 -5.06 -6.64 -27.17
N ALA A 160 -4.43 -6.40 -28.32
CA ALA A 160 -3.68 -5.17 -28.59
C ALA A 160 -4.54 -3.90 -28.62
N ARG A 161 -5.86 -4.01 -28.85
CA ARG A 161 -6.77 -2.86 -28.97
C ARG A 161 -7.11 -2.27 -27.60
N SER A 162 -7.33 -3.15 -26.63
CA SER A 162 -7.61 -2.81 -25.22
C SER A 162 -6.34 -2.54 -24.42
N ALA A 163 -5.20 -3.09 -24.86
CA ALA A 163 -3.93 -2.94 -24.18
C ALA A 163 -3.40 -1.49 -24.17
N PRO A 164 -2.82 -1.04 -23.04
CA PRO A 164 -2.14 0.23 -22.97
C PRO A 164 -0.85 0.22 -23.82
N PRO A 165 -0.43 1.38 -24.34
CA PRO A 165 0.83 1.48 -25.06
C PRO A 165 2.00 1.29 -24.09
N VAL A 166 3.11 0.73 -24.56
CA VAL A 166 4.33 0.53 -23.76
C VAL A 166 4.86 1.84 -23.17
N SER A 167 4.63 2.96 -23.84
CA SER A 167 5.04 4.30 -23.38
C SER A 167 4.36 4.79 -22.10
N ILE A 168 3.37 4.04 -21.58
CA ILE A 168 2.79 4.31 -20.25
C ILE A 168 3.79 4.02 -19.12
N LEU A 169 4.78 3.16 -19.38
CA LEU A 169 5.82 2.75 -18.44
C LEU A 169 6.93 3.80 -18.38
N GLU A 170 7.40 4.14 -17.18
CA GLU A 170 8.30 5.28 -16.97
C GLU A 170 9.68 5.08 -17.61
N ASN A 171 10.17 3.84 -17.60
CA ASN A 171 11.50 3.50 -18.08
C ASN A 171 11.52 3.03 -19.56
N VAL A 172 10.36 2.94 -20.25
CA VAL A 172 10.27 2.47 -21.65
C VAL A 172 9.73 3.56 -22.58
N ARG A 173 10.60 4.50 -22.98
CA ARG A 173 10.20 5.68 -23.78
C ARG A 173 10.13 5.46 -25.29
N THR A 174 10.69 4.37 -25.82
CA THR A 174 11.04 4.24 -27.24
C THR A 174 10.04 3.48 -28.12
N ALA A 175 8.95 2.93 -27.56
CA ALA A 175 8.04 2.03 -28.30
C ALA A 175 6.56 2.44 -28.23
N ARG A 176 6.20 3.65 -28.70
CA ARG A 176 4.81 4.18 -28.66
C ARG A 176 3.80 3.33 -29.45
N SER A 177 4.24 2.57 -30.45
CA SER A 177 3.38 1.71 -31.28
C SER A 177 3.12 0.33 -30.68
N ARG A 178 4.00 -0.15 -29.78
CA ARG A 178 3.85 -1.47 -29.16
C ARG A 178 2.84 -1.42 -28.02
N ARG A 179 2.11 -2.52 -27.87
CA ARG A 179 1.03 -2.68 -26.88
C ARG A 179 1.43 -3.74 -25.87
N ILE A 180 1.18 -3.48 -24.60
CA ILE A 180 1.55 -4.40 -23.52
C ILE A 180 0.64 -5.62 -23.57
N LYS A 181 1.22 -6.83 -23.65
CA LYS A 181 0.49 -8.10 -23.54
C LYS A 181 0.42 -8.56 -22.10
N SER A 182 1.54 -8.52 -21.40
CA SER A 182 1.59 -8.72 -19.95
C SER A 182 2.74 -7.91 -19.33
N VAL A 183 2.57 -7.50 -18.08
CA VAL A 183 3.59 -6.77 -17.33
C VAL A 183 3.49 -7.09 -15.84
N VAL A 184 4.64 -7.22 -15.18
CA VAL A 184 4.70 -7.33 -13.71
C VAL A 184 5.04 -5.97 -13.15
N VAL A 185 4.15 -5.45 -12.29
CA VAL A 185 4.30 -4.18 -11.57
C VAL A 185 4.59 -4.42 -10.10
N ARG A 186 5.31 -3.48 -9.48
CA ARG A 186 5.59 -3.49 -8.04
C ARG A 186 4.71 -2.46 -7.34
N LEU A 187 4.03 -2.86 -6.29
CA LEU A 187 3.33 -1.99 -5.36
C LEU A 187 4.17 -1.87 -4.10
N GLU A 188 4.62 -0.65 -3.80
CA GLU A 188 5.24 -0.29 -2.53
C GLU A 188 4.13 0.09 -1.55
N VAL A 189 3.90 -0.77 -0.56
CA VAL A 189 2.94 -0.53 0.51
C VAL A 189 3.70 -0.01 1.73
N THR A 190 3.55 1.28 2.01
CA THR A 190 4.27 1.97 3.08
C THR A 190 3.34 2.26 4.24
N ARG A 191 3.86 2.18 5.46
CA ARG A 191 3.10 2.61 6.64
C ARG A 191 2.87 4.11 6.53
N ARG A 192 1.63 4.51 6.78
CA ARG A 192 1.25 5.92 6.86
C ARG A 192 2.04 6.67 7.93
N PRO A 193 2.43 7.93 7.67
CA PRO A 193 3.20 8.72 8.64
C PRO A 193 2.40 8.97 9.92
N GLU A 194 1.07 9.10 9.82
CA GLU A 194 0.16 9.26 10.96
C GLU A 194 0.22 8.11 11.97
N VAL A 195 0.63 6.93 11.51
CA VAL A 195 0.75 5.76 12.35
C VAL A 195 2.11 5.82 13.03
N GLY A 196 2.15 6.61 14.10
CA GLY A 196 3.30 6.82 14.98
C GLY A 196 3.19 6.15 16.35
N GLY A 197 4.19 6.40 17.19
CA GLY A 197 4.19 6.03 18.61
C GLY A 197 3.95 4.55 18.89
N LEU A 198 3.06 4.27 19.85
CA LEU A 198 2.74 2.90 20.26
C LEU A 198 2.13 2.06 19.14
N ARG A 199 1.32 2.66 18.25
CA ARG A 199 0.71 1.94 17.11
C ARG A 199 1.79 1.44 16.14
N ALA A 200 2.72 2.33 15.76
CA ALA A 200 3.87 1.97 14.93
C ALA A 200 4.69 0.82 15.52
N LEU A 201 4.95 0.89 16.83
CA LEU A 201 5.74 -0.08 17.56
C LEU A 201 5.04 -1.45 17.64
N LEU A 202 3.73 -1.48 17.91
CA LEU A 202 2.92 -2.70 17.89
C LEU A 202 2.91 -3.34 16.50
N ILE A 203 2.77 -2.53 15.44
CA ILE A 203 2.81 -3.00 14.05
C ILE A 203 4.18 -3.60 13.72
N GLY A 204 5.27 -2.98 14.17
CA GLY A 204 6.65 -3.46 13.98
C GLY A 204 6.95 -4.80 14.66
N TRP A 205 6.19 -5.21 15.68
CA TRP A 205 6.35 -6.49 16.36
C TRP A 205 5.66 -7.65 15.62
N CYS A 206 6.18 -8.03 14.45
CA CYS A 206 5.70 -9.20 13.68
C CYS A 206 5.67 -10.50 14.48
N TRP A 207 6.59 -10.69 15.44
CA TRP A 207 6.66 -11.91 16.23
C TRP A 207 5.37 -12.17 17.05
N LEU A 208 4.59 -11.12 17.36
CA LEU A 208 3.31 -11.25 18.04
C LEU A 208 2.25 -11.98 17.19
N ASP A 209 2.40 -12.04 15.86
CA ASP A 209 1.51 -12.88 15.02
C ASP A 209 1.60 -14.36 15.39
N ARG A 210 2.80 -14.82 15.77
CA ARG A 210 3.01 -16.23 16.17
C ARG A 210 2.25 -16.58 17.45
N LEU A 211 1.92 -15.58 18.28
CA LEU A 211 1.18 -15.76 19.52
C LEU A 211 -0.34 -15.66 19.35
N ARG A 212 -0.84 -15.26 18.18
CA ARG A 212 -2.29 -15.20 17.90
C ARG A 212 -2.99 -16.56 18.02
N ALA A 213 -2.26 -17.66 17.81
CA ALA A 213 -2.83 -19.00 17.97
C ALA A 213 -3.22 -19.34 19.43
N ILE A 214 -2.60 -18.65 20.40
CA ILE A 214 -2.75 -18.94 21.84
C ILE A 214 -3.61 -17.86 22.52
N VAL A 215 -3.79 -16.69 21.89
CA VAL A 215 -4.55 -15.56 22.44
C VAL A 215 -5.81 -15.33 21.60
N PRO A 216 -7.02 -15.31 22.19
CA PRO A 216 -8.29 -15.12 21.47
C PRO A 216 -8.52 -13.65 21.05
N ALA A 217 -7.63 -13.12 20.22
CA ALA A 217 -7.61 -11.70 19.86
C ALA A 217 -8.79 -11.26 18.97
N GLY A 218 -9.36 -12.17 18.17
CA GLY A 218 -10.42 -11.86 17.21
C GLY A 218 -11.81 -11.60 17.80
N LEU A 219 -12.01 -11.83 19.11
CA LEU A 219 -13.31 -11.68 19.77
C LEU A 219 -13.58 -10.25 20.28
N PHE A 220 -12.55 -9.43 20.44
CA PHE A 220 -12.66 -8.20 21.26
C PHE A 220 -12.30 -6.90 20.55
N ALA A 221 -11.69 -6.95 19.35
CA ALA A 221 -11.24 -5.75 18.66
C ALA A 221 -11.61 -5.77 17.18
N ARG A 222 -12.19 -4.66 16.69
CA ARG A 222 -12.30 -4.40 15.26
C ARG A 222 -10.91 -4.10 14.71
N SER A 223 -10.51 -4.79 13.65
CA SER A 223 -9.28 -4.48 12.91
C SER A 223 -9.37 -3.09 12.30
N ALA A 224 -8.27 -2.34 12.37
CA ALA A 224 -8.10 -1.09 11.61
C ALA A 224 -8.37 -1.31 10.12
N GLU A 225 -8.91 -0.29 9.47
CA GLU A 225 -9.13 -0.36 8.03
C GLU A 225 -7.79 -0.21 7.27
N PRO A 226 -7.59 -0.90 6.13
CA PRO A 226 -6.30 -0.92 5.47
C PRO A 226 -5.77 0.48 5.12
N HIS A 227 -6.66 1.41 4.75
CA HIS A 227 -6.32 2.78 4.40
C HIS A 227 -5.96 3.66 5.61
N GLU A 228 -6.19 3.21 6.85
CA GLU A 228 -5.78 3.94 8.06
C GLU A 228 -4.31 3.63 8.41
N VAL A 229 -3.81 2.50 7.93
CA VAL A 229 -2.47 1.99 8.27
C VAL A 229 -1.49 2.14 7.12
N TRP A 230 -1.96 1.88 5.90
CA TRP A 230 -1.11 1.71 4.74
C TRP A 230 -1.42 2.75 3.66
N ALA A 231 -0.36 3.10 2.95
CA ALA A 231 -0.35 3.89 1.73
C ALA A 231 0.31 3.06 0.62
N VAL A 232 -0.14 3.24 -0.62
CA VAL A 232 0.26 2.42 -1.77
C VAL A 232 0.85 3.30 -2.86
N LYS A 233 1.97 2.87 -3.41
CA LYS A 233 2.61 3.44 -4.58
C LYS A 233 2.77 2.37 -5.65
N LEU A 234 2.23 2.61 -6.84
CA LEU A 234 2.47 1.74 -7.98
C LEU A 234 3.76 2.18 -8.69
N SER A 235 4.75 1.30 -8.75
CA SER A 235 5.95 1.54 -9.56
C SER A 235 5.68 1.17 -11.02
N LEU A 236 5.81 2.17 -11.89
CA LEU A 236 5.72 2.02 -13.34
C LEU A 236 7.07 1.69 -13.99
N ALA A 237 8.14 1.57 -13.20
CA ALA A 237 9.42 1.05 -13.62
C ALA A 237 9.37 -0.48 -13.63
N VAL A 238 9.51 -1.08 -14.80
CA VAL A 238 9.35 -2.54 -15.00
C VAL A 238 10.58 -3.18 -15.62
N ASP A 239 10.66 -4.50 -15.54
CA ASP A 239 11.66 -5.28 -16.25
C ASP A 239 11.43 -5.19 -17.76
N LYS A 240 12.35 -4.57 -18.50
CA LYS A 240 12.26 -4.46 -19.96
C LYS A 240 12.46 -5.80 -20.67
N LEU A 241 13.22 -6.72 -20.07
CA LEU A 241 13.56 -8.01 -20.68
C LEU A 241 12.40 -9.00 -20.61
N LYS A 242 11.51 -8.83 -19.62
CA LYS A 242 10.29 -9.65 -19.45
C LYS A 242 9.02 -8.98 -19.98
N LEU A 243 9.13 -7.83 -20.64
CA LEU A 243 7.97 -7.13 -21.18
C LEU A 243 7.44 -7.87 -22.40
N GLU A 244 6.26 -8.48 -22.26
CA GLU A 244 5.58 -9.11 -23.37
C GLU A 244 4.72 -8.07 -24.11
N THR A 245 4.85 -8.02 -25.44
CA THR A 245 4.06 -7.12 -26.30
C THR A 245 3.32 -7.89 -27.38
N PHE A 246 2.23 -7.30 -27.87
CA PHE A 246 1.58 -7.73 -29.13
C PHE A 246 2.36 -7.26 -30.36
#